data_AF-A0A8J6JMR1-F1
#
_entry.id   AF-A0A8J6JMR1-F1
#
_cell.length_a   1.000
_cell.length_b   1.000
_cell.length_c   1.000
_cell.angle_alpha   90.00
_cell.angle_beta   90.00
_cell.angle_gamma   90.00
#
_symmetry.space_group_name_H-M   'P 1'
#
loop_
_entity.id
_entity.type
_entity.pdbx_description
1 polymer ?
#
loop_
_entity_poly.entity_id
_entity_poly.type
_entity_poly.pdbx_seq_one_letter_code
_entity_poly.pdbx_strand_id
1 'polypeptide(L)'
;MDQEECRGEAWLAYWDAKITYHRYEGCCEWNSYLYYRVQEAIDEYRRVHNRNISLESPLSLDQPLGDSNETPGTLFFHHQGDFTRGVDLWDYAWRLGECKYAILRQMANKESDVEIMSNMSMQPEEYYSLKYQLRADFERFLRI
;
A
#
# COMPACT_ATOMS: atom_id res chain seq x y z
N MET A 1 -1.02 2.43 12.27
CA MET A 1 -1.99 3.44 12.74
C MET A 1 -1.31 4.45 13.62
N ASP A 2 -1.39 5.71 13.22
CA ASP A 2 -0.92 6.83 14.00
C ASP A 2 -1.94 7.23 15.08
N GLN A 3 -1.46 7.82 16.17
CA GLN A 3 -2.30 8.32 17.26
C GLN A 3 -3.19 9.48 16.80
N GLU A 4 -2.72 10.27 15.83
CA GLU A 4 -3.47 11.41 15.28
C GLU A 4 -4.63 10.95 14.38
N GLU A 5 -4.42 9.90 13.58
CA GLU A 5 -5.47 9.24 12.79
C GLU A 5 -6.59 8.68 13.69
N CYS A 6 -6.22 7.98 14.76
CA CYS A 6 -7.20 7.42 15.70
C CYS A 6 -8.02 8.52 16.41
N ARG A 7 -7.41 9.69 16.67
CA ARG A 7 -8.14 10.85 17.23
C ARG A 7 -9.09 11.46 16.22
N GLY A 8 -8.68 11.56 14.96
CA GLY A 8 -9.54 12.07 13.87
C GLY A 8 -10.82 11.24 13.75
N GLU A 9 -10.68 9.91 13.65
CA GLU A 9 -11.83 8.99 13.55
C GLU A 9 -12.72 9.01 14.80
N ALA A 10 -12.13 9.07 15.99
CA ALA A 10 -12.88 9.22 17.23
C ALA A 10 -13.70 10.53 17.27
N TRP A 11 -13.17 11.61 16.69
CA TRP A 11 -13.87 12.89 16.60
C TRP A 11 -15.02 12.88 15.61
N LEU A 12 -14.86 12.21 14.47
CA LEU A 12 -15.95 12.00 13.52
C LEU A 12 -17.07 11.17 14.15
N ALA A 13 -16.74 10.09 14.84
CA ALA A 13 -17.69 9.25 15.55
C ALA A 13 -18.42 10.02 16.66
N TYR A 14 -17.72 10.90 17.39
CA TYR A 14 -18.33 11.77 18.39
C TYR A 14 -19.37 12.72 17.79
N TRP A 15 -19.03 13.38 16.67
CA TRP A 15 -19.93 14.30 15.99
C TRP A 15 -21.17 13.58 15.43
N ASP A 16 -20.99 12.41 14.82
CA ASP A 16 -22.09 11.58 14.34
C ASP A 16 -23.00 11.13 15.50
N ALA A 17 -22.41 10.64 16.60
CA ALA A 17 -23.15 10.24 17.78
C ALA A 17 -23.97 11.40 18.37
N LYS A 18 -23.40 12.62 18.41
CA LYS A 18 -24.08 13.80 18.94
C LYS A 18 -25.31 14.19 18.10
N ILE A 19 -25.22 14.03 16.78
CA ILE A 19 -26.34 14.31 15.87
C ILE A 19 -27.40 13.22 15.97
N THR A 20 -27.01 11.96 16.16
CA THR A 20 -27.92 10.80 16.08
C THR A 20 -28.52 10.37 17.42
N TYR A 21 -27.95 10.79 18.55
CA TYR A 21 -28.34 10.33 19.89
C TYR A 21 -29.82 10.54 20.23
N HIS A 22 -30.43 11.62 19.76
CA HIS A 22 -31.87 11.89 19.98
C HIS A 22 -32.78 10.73 19.55
N ARG A 23 -32.34 9.87 18.62
CA ARG A 23 -33.09 8.69 18.16
C ARG A 23 -32.97 7.50 19.10
N TYR A 24 -32.02 7.52 20.02
CA TYR A 24 -31.68 6.47 20.97
C TYR A 24 -31.89 6.92 22.43
N GLU A 25 -32.38 8.14 22.64
CA GLU A 25 -32.78 8.64 23.95
C GLU A 25 -33.82 7.71 24.59
N GLY A 26 -33.47 7.15 25.75
CA GLY A 26 -34.28 6.17 26.48
C GLY A 26 -33.79 4.72 26.39
N CYS A 27 -32.94 4.37 25.41
CA CYS A 27 -32.35 3.03 25.32
C CYS A 27 -31.06 2.89 26.15
N CYS A 28 -30.22 3.93 26.17
CA CYS A 28 -28.96 3.93 26.90
C CYS A 28 -28.50 5.35 27.24
N GLU A 29 -27.66 5.45 28.28
CA GLU A 29 -27.04 6.71 28.67
C GLU A 29 -26.04 7.18 27.59
N TRP A 30 -25.96 8.49 27.39
CA TRP A 30 -25.09 9.15 26.41
C TRP A 30 -23.65 8.64 26.45
N ASN A 31 -23.07 8.51 27.64
CA ASN A 31 -21.68 8.06 27.80
C ASN A 31 -21.47 6.63 27.29
N SER A 32 -22.41 5.72 27.59
CA SER A 32 -22.36 4.33 27.12
C SER A 32 -22.58 4.23 25.62
N TYR A 33 -23.51 5.03 25.08
CA TYR A 33 -23.75 5.12 23.64
C TYR A 33 -22.53 5.63 22.89
N LEU A 34 -21.97 6.76 23.33
CA LEU A 34 -20.80 7.39 22.72
C LEU A 34 -19.59 6.46 22.75
N TYR A 35 -19.34 5.80 23.88
CA TYR A 35 -18.24 4.84 24.02
C TYR A 35 -18.35 3.72 22.97
N TYR A 36 -19.54 3.13 22.81
CA TYR A 36 -19.76 2.08 21.81
C TYR A 36 -19.55 2.58 20.38
N ARG A 37 -20.03 3.77 20.04
CA ARG A 37 -19.90 4.34 18.69
C ARG A 37 -18.46 4.66 18.33
N VAL A 38 -17.69 5.21 19.27
CA VAL A 38 -16.27 5.50 19.08
C VAL A 38 -15.47 4.21 18.96
N GLN A 39 -15.77 3.20 19.79
CA GLN A 39 -15.09 1.91 19.71
C GLN A 39 -15.37 1.20 18.38
N GLU A 40 -16.63 1.18 17.93
CA GLU A 40 -17.03 0.60 16.65
C GLU A 40 -16.31 1.26 15.48
N ALA A 41 -16.22 2.60 15.48
CA ALA A 41 -15.51 3.35 14.44
C ALA A 41 -14.00 3.05 14.41
N ILE A 42 -13.35 2.97 15.57
CA ILE A 42 -11.91 2.65 15.66
C ILE A 42 -11.64 1.20 15.22
N ASP A 43 -12.50 0.26 15.60
CA ASP A 43 -12.32 -1.15 15.24
C ASP A 43 -12.56 -1.38 13.74
N GLU A 44 -13.49 -0.65 13.13
CA GLU A 44 -13.69 -0.68 11.68
C GLU A 44 -12.53 -0.01 10.93
N TYR A 45 -12.04 1.14 11.40
CA TYR A 45 -10.85 1.77 10.84
C TYR A 45 -9.64 0.83 10.90
N ARG A 46 -9.43 0.15 12.03
CA ARG A 46 -8.40 -0.89 12.17
C ARG A 46 -8.55 -2.01 11.16
N ARG A 47 -9.78 -2.51 10.95
CA ARG A 47 -10.06 -3.57 9.97
C ARG A 47 -9.72 -3.12 8.55
N VAL A 48 -10.18 -1.93 8.15
CA VAL A 48 -9.94 -1.39 6.81
C VAL A 48 -8.45 -1.12 6.60
N HIS A 49 -7.78 -0.48 7.56
CA HIS A 49 -6.35 -0.20 7.52
C HIS A 49 -5.52 -1.49 7.42
N ASN A 50 -5.78 -2.48 8.27
CA ASN A 50 -5.06 -3.76 8.23
C ASN A 50 -5.37 -4.57 6.97
N ARG A 51 -6.60 -4.48 6.44
CA ARG A 51 -6.96 -5.12 5.17
C ARG A 51 -6.24 -4.47 4.00
N ASN A 52 -6.14 -3.15 3.95
CA ASN A 52 -5.42 -2.43 2.91
C ASN A 52 -3.91 -2.73 2.97
N ILE A 53 -3.33 -2.69 4.18
CA ILE A 53 -1.93 -3.09 4.39
C ILE A 53 -1.73 -4.57 4.01
N SER A 54 -2.61 -5.48 4.42
CA SER A 54 -2.47 -6.91 4.10
C SER A 54 -2.67 -7.21 2.61
N LEU A 55 -3.44 -6.42 1.87
CA LEU A 55 -3.63 -6.55 0.42
C LEU A 55 -2.44 -5.95 -0.36
N GLU A 56 -1.79 -4.92 0.18
CA GLU A 56 -0.63 -4.24 -0.44
C GLU A 56 0.73 -4.84 -0.05
N SER A 57 0.85 -5.49 1.11
CA SER A 57 2.15 -5.70 1.78
C SER A 57 2.91 -7.04 1.58
N PRO A 58 2.44 -8.11 0.90
CA PRO A 58 3.35 -9.23 0.61
C PRO A 58 4.33 -8.94 -0.55
N LEU A 59 4.05 -7.92 -1.37
CA LEU A 59 4.76 -7.66 -2.64
C LEU A 59 5.21 -6.20 -2.82
N SER A 60 5.22 -5.40 -1.75
CA SER A 60 5.65 -4.00 -1.82
C SER A 60 7.15 -3.89 -2.11
N LEU A 61 7.50 -3.11 -3.12
CA LEU A 61 8.88 -2.75 -3.47
C LEU A 61 9.46 -1.65 -2.55
N ASP A 62 8.62 -1.04 -1.71
CA ASP A 62 9.04 -0.09 -0.68
C ASP A 62 9.42 -0.76 0.64
N GLN A 63 9.38 -2.09 0.69
CA GLN A 63 9.85 -2.85 1.83
C GLN A 63 11.33 -3.24 1.65
N PRO A 64 12.20 -3.05 2.66
CA PRO A 64 13.58 -3.50 2.60
C PRO A 64 13.67 -5.02 2.42
N LEU A 65 14.61 -5.47 1.60
CA LEU A 65 14.90 -6.89 1.38
C LEU A 65 16.00 -7.35 2.36
N GLY A 66 15.64 -8.20 3.33
CA GLY A 66 16.61 -8.75 4.30
C GLY A 66 17.18 -7.69 5.24
N ASP A 67 18.50 -7.72 5.49
CA ASP A 67 19.21 -6.76 6.37
C ASP A 67 19.61 -5.44 5.65
N SER A 68 19.16 -5.24 4.41
CA SER A 68 19.38 -4.00 3.65
C SER A 68 18.53 -2.86 4.20
N ASN A 69 19.13 -1.68 4.42
CA ASN A 69 18.37 -0.44 4.68
C ASN A 69 17.78 0.20 3.41
N GLU A 70 18.13 -0.30 2.22
CA GLU A 70 17.67 0.22 0.94
C GLU A 70 16.49 -0.61 0.42
N THR A 71 15.42 0.08 0.01
CA THR A 71 14.22 -0.53 -0.57
C THR A 71 14.37 -0.61 -2.09
N PRO A 72 13.87 -1.66 -2.76
CA PRO A 72 13.88 -1.72 -4.22
C PRO A 72 13.30 -0.47 -4.92
N GLY A 73 12.33 0.18 -4.28
CA GLY A 73 11.73 1.45 -4.69
C GLY A 73 12.73 2.60 -4.82
N THR A 74 13.77 2.66 -3.96
CA THR A 74 14.79 3.71 -4.00
C THR A 74 15.73 3.65 -5.20
N LEU A 75 15.76 2.54 -5.93
CA LEU A 75 16.49 2.43 -7.20
C LEU A 75 15.74 3.14 -8.35
N PHE A 76 14.45 3.46 -8.17
CA PHE A 76 13.72 4.29 -9.10
C PHE A 76 14.08 5.77 -8.90
N PHE A 77 14.36 6.43 -10.01
CA PHE A 77 15.01 7.73 -10.10
C PHE A 77 14.28 8.83 -9.30
N HIS A 78 14.91 9.33 -8.24
CA HIS A 78 14.69 10.70 -7.80
C HIS A 78 15.49 11.64 -8.71
N HIS A 79 14.90 12.80 -9.04
CA HIS A 79 15.31 13.69 -10.13
C HIS A 79 16.77 14.24 -10.10
N GLN A 80 17.61 13.89 -9.13
CA GLN A 80 19.04 14.24 -9.08
C GLN A 80 19.85 13.13 -8.36
N GLY A 81 20.89 12.58 -9.02
CA GLY A 81 21.78 11.56 -8.44
C GLY A 81 22.74 10.91 -9.45
N ASP A 82 23.59 10.00 -8.97
CA ASP A 82 24.38 9.09 -9.83
C ASP A 82 23.44 8.11 -10.54
N PHE A 83 23.35 8.23 -11.86
CA PHE A 83 22.41 7.49 -12.68
C PHE A 83 22.96 6.14 -13.15
N THR A 84 24.21 5.80 -12.85
CA THR A 84 24.87 4.58 -13.35
C THR A 84 24.07 3.33 -12.95
N ARG A 85 23.71 3.22 -11.67
CA ARG A 85 22.89 2.11 -11.17
C ARG A 85 21.48 2.08 -11.73
N GLY A 86 20.91 3.25 -11.99
CA GLY A 86 19.59 3.35 -12.60
C GLY A 86 19.59 2.91 -14.07
N VAL A 87 20.65 3.26 -14.81
CA VAL A 87 20.85 2.81 -16.20
C VAL A 87 21.05 1.30 -16.22
N ASP A 88 21.93 0.76 -15.36
CA ASP A 88 22.16 -0.69 -15.26
C ASP A 88 20.88 -1.46 -14.90
N LEU A 89 20.03 -0.88 -14.04
CA LEU A 89 18.75 -1.47 -13.69
C LEU A 89 17.79 -1.53 -14.88
N TRP A 90 17.67 -0.45 -15.65
CA TRP A 90 16.79 -0.46 -16.83
C TRP A 90 17.34 -1.35 -17.94
N ASP A 91 18.66 -1.45 -18.08
CA ASP A 91 19.31 -2.37 -19.01
C ASP A 91 19.07 -3.84 -18.60
N TYR A 92 19.11 -4.13 -17.30
CA TYR A 92 18.73 -5.43 -16.74
C TYR A 92 17.24 -5.72 -16.95
N ALA A 93 16.36 -4.77 -16.63
CA ALA A 93 14.92 -4.89 -16.77
C ALA A 93 14.51 -5.14 -18.23
N TRP A 94 15.17 -4.49 -19.19
CA TRP A 94 14.96 -4.74 -20.62
C TRP A 94 15.26 -6.19 -21.00
N ARG A 95 16.32 -6.79 -20.42
CA ARG A 95 16.71 -8.19 -20.67
C ARG A 95 15.78 -9.21 -20.03
N LEU A 96 14.96 -8.82 -19.04
CA LEU A 96 13.95 -9.69 -18.41
C LEU A 96 12.73 -9.96 -19.29
N GLY A 97 12.57 -9.19 -20.39
CA GLY A 97 11.50 -9.35 -21.37
C GLY A 97 10.42 -8.25 -21.28
N GLU A 98 9.68 -8.09 -22.38
CA GLU A 98 8.77 -6.96 -22.61
C GLU A 98 7.66 -6.83 -21.56
N CYS A 99 7.05 -7.94 -21.13
CA CYS A 99 5.98 -7.89 -20.13
C CYS A 99 6.47 -7.40 -18.77
N LYS A 100 7.61 -7.94 -18.29
CA LYS A 100 8.23 -7.53 -17.02
C LYS A 100 8.69 -6.09 -17.07
N TYR A 101 9.32 -5.69 -18.19
CA TYR A 101 9.75 -4.32 -18.43
C TYR A 101 8.59 -3.32 -18.43
N ALA A 102 7.47 -3.66 -19.08
CA ALA A 102 6.29 -2.80 -19.15
C ALA A 102 5.60 -2.62 -17.78
N ILE A 103 5.57 -3.67 -16.95
CA ILE A 103 5.10 -3.59 -15.55
C ILE A 103 6.02 -2.64 -14.76
N LEU A 104 7.34 -2.84 -14.83
CA LEU A 104 8.32 -2.01 -14.12
C LEU A 104 8.22 -0.53 -14.51
N ARG A 105 7.99 -0.25 -15.80
CA ARG A 105 7.84 1.11 -16.30
C ARG A 105 6.61 1.81 -15.72
N GLN A 106 5.48 1.13 -15.63
CA GLN A 106 4.26 1.69 -15.03
C GLN A 106 4.40 1.84 -13.51
N MET A 107 5.07 0.90 -12.84
CA MET A 107 5.41 1.04 -11.42
C MET A 107 6.32 2.25 -11.15
N ALA A 108 7.30 2.50 -12.01
CA ALA A 108 8.17 3.68 -11.93
C ALA A 108 7.38 5.00 -12.06
N ASN A 109 6.25 4.99 -12.79
CA ASN A 109 5.32 6.11 -12.90
C ASN A 109 4.38 6.26 -11.70
N LYS A 110 4.51 5.40 -10.67
CA LYS A 110 3.64 5.33 -9.49
C LYS A 110 2.19 4.98 -9.81
N GLU A 111 1.97 4.23 -10.89
CA GLU A 111 0.67 3.65 -11.19
C GLU A 111 0.35 2.52 -10.20
N SER A 112 -0.91 2.43 -9.76
CA SER A 112 -1.36 1.40 -8.83
C SER A 112 -1.44 0.02 -9.50
N ASP A 113 -1.35 -1.06 -8.72
CA ASP A 113 -1.46 -2.43 -9.23
C ASP A 113 -2.75 -2.63 -10.06
N VAL A 114 -3.86 -2.01 -9.66
CA VAL A 114 -5.15 -2.07 -10.37
C VAL A 114 -5.09 -1.38 -11.74
N GLU A 115 -4.45 -0.21 -11.80
CA GLU A 115 -4.24 0.53 -13.05
C GLU A 115 -3.34 -0.25 -14.00
N ILE A 116 -2.26 -0.84 -13.50
CA ILE A 116 -1.33 -1.64 -14.31
C ILE A 116 -2.02 -2.87 -14.90
N MET A 117 -2.79 -3.61 -14.08
CA MET A 117 -3.56 -4.76 -14.55
C MET A 117 -4.58 -4.36 -15.63
N SER A 118 -5.25 -3.23 -15.44
CA SER A 118 -6.21 -2.68 -16.41
C SER A 118 -5.52 -2.27 -17.71
N ASN A 119 -4.40 -1.55 -17.63
CA ASN A 119 -3.64 -1.05 -18.78
C ASN A 119 -3.05 -2.19 -19.62
N MET A 120 -2.61 -3.26 -18.97
CA MET A 120 -2.01 -4.43 -19.64
C MET A 120 -3.03 -5.53 -19.96
N SER A 121 -4.30 -5.34 -19.59
CA SER A 121 -5.36 -6.37 -19.73
C SER A 121 -4.95 -7.73 -19.15
N MET A 122 -4.25 -7.72 -18.02
CA MET A 122 -3.76 -8.93 -17.36
C MET A 122 -4.74 -9.43 -16.33
N GLN A 123 -4.78 -10.75 -16.15
CA GLN A 123 -5.48 -11.36 -15.03
C GLN A 123 -4.66 -11.20 -13.74
N PRO A 124 -5.31 -11.06 -12.57
CA PRO A 124 -4.61 -10.89 -11.30
C PRO A 124 -3.58 -11.98 -11.01
N GLU A 125 -3.88 -13.24 -11.32
CA GLU A 125 -2.98 -14.38 -11.08
C GLU A 125 -1.69 -14.26 -11.90
N GLU A 126 -1.80 -13.82 -13.15
CA GLU A 126 -0.66 -13.62 -14.04
C GLU A 126 0.19 -12.44 -13.58
N TYR A 127 -0.47 -11.32 -13.24
CA TYR A 127 0.19 -10.13 -12.75
C TYR A 127 0.98 -10.39 -11.46
N TYR A 128 0.36 -11.03 -10.46
CA TYR A 128 1.02 -11.32 -9.19
C TYR A 128 2.14 -12.36 -9.34
N SER A 129 2.00 -13.32 -10.25
CA SER A 129 3.08 -14.26 -10.60
C SER A 129 4.28 -13.53 -11.21
N LEU A 130 4.05 -12.60 -12.14
CA LEU A 130 5.10 -11.78 -12.73
C LEU A 130 5.76 -10.85 -11.70
N LYS A 131 4.97 -10.27 -10.78
CA LYS A 131 5.47 -9.44 -9.67
C LYS A 131 6.37 -10.24 -8.72
N TYR A 132 6.03 -11.48 -8.42
CA TYR A 132 6.88 -12.37 -7.62
C TYR A 132 8.20 -12.70 -8.32
N GLN A 133 8.15 -13.00 -9.62
CA GLN A 133 9.36 -13.25 -10.41
C GLN A 133 10.25 -12.02 -10.49
N LEU A 134 9.67 -10.83 -10.70
CA LEU A 134 10.39 -9.56 -10.71
C LEU A 134 11.15 -9.34 -9.40
N ARG A 135 10.53 -9.64 -8.25
CA ARG A 135 11.19 -9.56 -6.95
C ARG A 135 12.43 -10.47 -6.87
N ALA A 136 12.31 -11.71 -7.32
CA ALA A 136 13.44 -12.64 -7.35
C ALA A 136 14.54 -12.18 -8.33
N ASP A 137 14.16 -11.59 -9.47
CA ASP A 137 15.09 -11.03 -10.44
C ASP A 137 15.86 -9.83 -9.84
N PHE A 138 15.21 -8.95 -9.09
CA PHE A 138 15.88 -7.86 -8.36
C PHE A 138 16.80 -8.36 -7.24
N GLU A 139 16.39 -9.38 -6.49
CA GLU A 139 17.27 -10.01 -5.49
C GLU A 139 18.54 -10.58 -6.13
N ARG A 140 18.45 -11.08 -7.36
CA ARG A 140 19.61 -11.53 -8.13
C ARG A 140 20.47 -10.35 -8.58
N PHE A 141 19.86 -9.27 -9.06
CA PHE A 141 20.56 -8.06 -9.47
C PHE A 141 21.35 -7.41 -8.32
N LEU A 142 20.77 -7.33 -7.12
CA LEU A 142 21.41 -6.74 -5.94
C LEU A 142 22.60 -7.55 -5.39
N ARG A 143 22.76 -8.80 -5.83
CA ARG A 143 23.90 -9.67 -5.46
C ARG A 143 25.07 -9.59 -6.44
N ILE A 144 24.91 -8.88 -7.56
CA ILE A 144 25.94 -8.66 -8.59
C ILE A 144 26.71 -7.38 -8.24
#